data_AF-A8PE50-F1
#
_entry.id   AF-A8PE50-F1
#
_cell.length_a   1.000
_cell.length_b   1.000
_cell.length_c   1.000
_cell.angle_alpha   90.00
_cell.angle_beta   90.00
_cell.angle_gamma   90.00
#
_symmetry.space_group_name_H-M   'P 1'
#
loop_
_entity.id
_entity.type
_entity.pdbx_description
1 polymer ?
#
loop_
_entity_poly.entity_id
_entity_poly.type
_entity_poly.pdbx_seq_one_letter_code
_entity_poly.pdbx_strand_id
1 'polypeptide(L)'
;MNVHYPASSAAVELEKIAMERTEHRLVGLQLGDFDPKRLRTEMTMSYFENDKTWRIVEKVDEDMSTNEVVWHVQGALSKKDLPPFDTNIRANIKAKARYLRQGVTIEGFNTPSFLRAIENISEIHSLFSRCVKQGTLIPSEIVTVNPGGGTMAASNRYFTSRTDDPQGQAHILGSTIDPNGTLAEVAGDQYFYGEDNVVCYLEKVETSDAGVSLQCRDVSPVKIREGDLVEIQVTFMLVPIRGQKWKMNAVLRCITIMDTSFTLEAIRRSSASMPRIALVNRMRLKRRIGKDIEDEPQEDAPINKLQRMNVDG
;
A
#
# COMPACT_ATOMS: atom_id res chain seq x y z
N MET A 1 3.00 -12.88 9.71
CA MET A 1 3.83 -13.24 8.54
C MET A 1 3.94 -14.75 8.39
N ASN A 2 4.20 -15.22 7.17
CA ASN A 2 4.39 -16.64 6.85
C ASN A 2 5.56 -17.23 7.67
N VAL A 3 5.42 -18.46 8.19
CA VAL A 3 6.47 -19.16 8.97
C VAL A 3 7.78 -19.34 8.18
N HIS A 4 7.69 -19.39 6.85
CA HIS A 4 8.85 -19.52 5.96
C HIS A 4 9.51 -18.17 5.62
N TYR A 5 8.98 -17.05 6.11
CA TYR A 5 9.49 -15.72 5.83
C TYR A 5 10.82 -15.48 6.55
N PRO A 6 11.91 -15.11 5.85
CA PRO A 6 13.22 -14.91 6.44
C PRO A 6 13.33 -13.55 7.15
N ALA A 7 12.65 -13.40 8.28
CA ALA A 7 12.51 -12.13 9.00
C ALA A 7 13.84 -11.44 9.34
N SER A 8 14.85 -12.20 9.78
CA SER A 8 16.17 -11.64 10.13
C SER A 8 16.89 -11.04 8.92
N SER A 9 16.85 -11.70 7.76
CA SER A 9 17.45 -11.19 6.53
C SER A 9 16.68 -9.98 5.99
N ALA A 10 15.34 -10.04 6.06
CA ALA A 10 14.49 -8.92 5.69
C ALA A 10 14.72 -7.69 6.57
N ALA A 11 14.97 -7.87 7.86
CA ALA A 11 15.30 -6.77 8.77
C ALA A 11 16.60 -6.05 8.40
N VAL A 12 17.64 -6.79 8.00
CA VAL A 12 18.91 -6.21 7.57
C VAL A 12 18.73 -5.40 6.28
N GLU A 13 18.04 -5.96 5.29
CA GLU A 13 17.77 -5.24 4.04
C GLU A 13 16.85 -4.04 4.26
N LEU A 14 15.87 -4.15 5.16
CA LEU A 14 14.99 -3.05 5.52
C LEU A 14 15.75 -1.86 6.11
N GLU A 15 16.68 -2.09 7.05
CA GLU A 15 17.49 -1.00 7.62
C GLU A 15 18.40 -0.38 6.57
N LYS A 16 19.00 -1.20 5.69
CA LYS A 16 19.80 -0.71 4.56
C LYS A 16 18.97 0.19 3.63
N ILE A 17 17.77 -0.26 3.24
CA ILE A 17 16.85 0.56 2.45
C ILE A 17 16.56 1.86 3.20
N ALA A 18 16.19 1.82 4.48
CA ALA A 18 15.89 3.03 5.25
C ALA A 18 17.07 4.03 5.27
N MET A 19 18.31 3.55 5.41
CA MET A 19 19.51 4.38 5.36
C MET A 19 19.75 5.01 3.97
N GLU A 20 19.63 4.23 2.89
CA GLU A 20 19.72 4.74 1.51
C GLU A 20 18.69 5.86 1.26
N ARG A 21 17.49 5.74 1.86
CA ARG A 21 16.41 6.72 1.71
C ARG A 21 16.68 8.06 2.39
N THR A 22 17.52 8.10 3.41
CA THR A 22 17.97 9.35 4.01
C THR A 22 18.87 10.15 3.07
N GLU A 23 19.62 9.47 2.20
CA GLU A 23 20.53 10.10 1.24
C GLU A 23 19.81 10.63 -0.02
N HIS A 24 18.66 10.04 -0.35
CA HIS A 24 17.86 10.46 -1.50
C HIS A 24 17.00 11.69 -1.19
N ARG A 25 17.11 12.73 -2.02
CA ARG A 25 16.22 13.90 -2.00
C ARG A 25 14.88 13.55 -2.63
N LEU A 26 13.96 13.02 -1.84
CA LEU A 26 12.56 12.96 -2.21
C LEU A 26 11.77 14.09 -1.57
N VAL A 27 10.64 14.41 -2.20
CA VAL A 27 9.64 15.33 -1.64
C VAL A 27 9.00 14.64 -0.44
N GLY A 28 9.24 15.17 0.76
CA GLY A 28 8.78 14.62 2.04
C GLY A 28 9.93 14.36 3.02
N LEU A 29 9.60 13.95 4.26
CA LEU A 29 10.56 13.79 5.34
C LEU A 29 10.64 12.34 5.83
N GLN A 30 11.86 11.82 5.99
CA GLN A 30 12.07 10.49 6.58
C GLN A 30 11.75 10.50 8.06
N LEU A 31 10.67 9.81 8.46
CA LEU A 31 10.20 9.84 9.84
C LEU A 31 11.21 9.20 10.81
N GLY A 32 12.01 8.23 10.35
CA GLY A 32 13.03 7.57 11.18
C GLY A 32 14.30 8.40 11.42
N ASP A 33 14.58 9.40 10.58
CA ASP A 33 15.77 10.26 10.69
C ASP A 33 15.44 11.70 11.11
N PHE A 34 14.16 11.98 11.27
CA PHE A 34 13.70 13.31 11.55
C PHE A 34 13.99 13.74 13.00
N ASP A 35 14.57 14.93 13.18
CA ASP A 35 14.79 15.55 14.50
C ASP A 35 13.48 16.21 15.00
N PRO A 36 12.89 15.77 16.12
CA PRO A 36 11.69 16.37 16.70
C PRO A 36 11.78 17.88 16.95
N LYS A 37 12.99 18.43 17.14
CA LYS A 37 13.19 19.88 17.29
C LYS A 37 12.73 20.64 16.05
N ARG A 38 12.89 20.05 14.86
CA ARG A 38 12.45 20.64 13.59
C ARG A 38 10.93 20.79 13.51
N LEU A 39 10.14 19.96 14.21
CA LEU A 39 8.66 20.14 14.27
C LEU A 39 8.29 21.51 14.82
N ARG A 40 9.08 22.03 15.75
CA ARG A 40 8.78 23.29 16.43
C ARG A 40 9.29 24.49 15.66
N THR A 41 10.40 24.33 14.92
CA THR A 41 11.04 25.42 14.19
C THR A 41 10.49 25.58 12.78
N GLU A 42 10.24 24.48 12.05
CA GLU A 42 9.95 24.49 10.60
C GLU A 42 8.49 24.16 10.26
N MET A 43 7.72 23.61 11.21
CA MET A 43 6.33 23.19 10.97
C MET A 43 5.36 23.87 11.92
N THR A 44 4.09 23.92 11.50
CA THR A 44 3.01 24.41 12.35
C THR A 44 1.81 23.47 12.31
N MET A 45 1.04 23.48 13.39
CA MET A 45 -0.24 22.78 13.47
C MET A 45 -1.32 23.78 13.07
N SER A 46 -1.97 23.55 11.94
CA SER A 46 -3.03 24.41 11.44
C SER A 46 -4.38 23.72 11.53
N TYR A 47 -5.41 24.47 11.93
CA TYR A 47 -6.78 23.99 11.98
C TYR A 47 -7.50 24.30 10.68
N PHE A 48 -8.13 23.29 10.09
CA PHE A 48 -8.87 23.37 8.84
C PHE A 48 -10.36 23.29 9.16
N GLU A 49 -11.08 24.40 9.00
CA GLU A 49 -12.50 24.50 9.35
C GLU A 49 -13.39 23.59 8.48
N ASN A 50 -13.02 23.42 7.21
CA ASN A 50 -13.83 22.68 6.22
C ASN A 50 -14.11 21.24 6.67
N ASP A 51 -13.10 20.54 7.19
CA ASP A 51 -13.25 19.17 7.68
C ASP A 51 -13.08 19.03 9.20
N LYS A 52 -12.86 20.16 9.89
CA LYS A 52 -12.68 20.28 11.34
C LYS A 52 -11.48 19.50 11.86
N THR A 53 -10.37 19.58 11.15
CA THR A 53 -9.17 18.79 11.46
C THR A 53 -7.97 19.66 11.79
N TRP A 54 -7.06 19.13 12.61
CA TRP A 54 -5.72 19.70 12.73
C TRP A 54 -4.77 18.93 11.84
N ARG A 55 -3.98 19.63 11.04
CA ARG A 55 -2.97 19.04 10.15
C ARG A 55 -1.60 19.68 10.39
N ILE A 56 -0.55 18.91 10.11
CA ILE A 56 0.83 19.39 10.14
C ILE A 56 1.15 20.01 8.79
N VAL A 57 1.57 21.26 8.80
CA VAL A 57 1.88 21.99 7.57
C VAL A 57 3.24 22.67 7.69
N GLU A 58 3.92 22.85 6.57
CA GLU A 58 5.19 23.58 6.51
C GLU A 58 4.97 25.05 6.87
N LYS A 59 5.88 25.66 7.63
CA LYS A 59 5.83 27.11 7.85
C LYS A 59 6.17 27.80 6.53
N VAL A 60 5.26 28.65 6.06
CA VAL A 60 5.47 29.40 4.82
C VAL A 60 6.24 30.68 5.13
N ASP A 61 7.26 30.97 4.33
CA ASP A 61 7.96 32.26 4.40
C ASP A 61 7.27 33.35 3.55
N GLU A 62 6.57 33.06 2.44
CA GLU A 62 6.03 34.13 1.57
C GLU A 62 4.83 33.81 0.63
N ASP A 63 4.42 32.55 0.42
CA ASP A 63 3.30 32.18 -0.48
C ASP A 63 1.96 31.87 0.23
N MET A 64 0.84 32.15 -0.44
CA MET A 64 -0.53 31.92 0.08
C MET A 64 -0.95 30.43 0.11
N SER A 65 -0.09 29.50 -0.31
CA SER A 65 -0.36 28.05 -0.29
C SER A 65 0.55 27.35 0.72
N THR A 66 -0.05 26.64 1.68
CA THR A 66 0.67 25.87 2.69
C THR A 66 0.67 24.39 2.33
N ASN A 67 1.84 23.75 2.30
CA ASN A 67 1.96 22.32 2.01
C ASN A 67 1.74 21.47 3.28
N GLU A 68 0.96 20.40 3.15
CA GLU A 68 0.83 19.38 4.20
C GLU A 68 2.14 18.56 4.28
N VAL A 69 2.63 18.33 5.49
CA VAL A 69 3.88 17.58 5.69
C VAL A 69 3.65 16.09 5.44
N VAL A 70 4.40 15.54 4.48
CA VAL A 70 4.38 14.12 4.13
C VAL A 70 5.59 13.41 4.73
N TRP A 71 5.33 12.29 5.41
CA TRP A 71 6.32 11.48 6.11
C TRP A 71 6.54 10.16 5.41
N HIS A 72 7.80 9.78 5.23
CA HIS A 72 8.20 8.49 4.67
C HIS A 72 8.58 7.53 5.79
N VAL A 73 8.10 6.29 5.68
CA VAL A 73 8.41 5.20 6.61
C VAL A 73 8.59 3.91 5.83
N GLN A 74 9.70 3.22 6.04
CA GLN A 74 9.95 1.90 5.44
C GLN A 74 9.55 0.80 6.41
N GLY A 75 9.00 -0.30 5.91
CA GLY A 75 8.69 -1.48 6.72
C GLY A 75 8.29 -2.69 5.87
N ALA A 76 8.20 -3.85 6.50
CA ALA A 76 7.63 -5.03 5.88
C ALA A 76 6.10 -5.02 6.02
N LEU A 77 5.38 -5.25 4.93
CA LEU A 77 3.92 -5.23 4.95
C LEU A 77 3.39 -6.44 5.73
N SER A 78 2.76 -6.22 6.87
CA SER A 78 2.23 -7.30 7.72
C SER A 78 0.74 -7.58 7.48
N LYS A 79 -0.04 -6.54 7.15
CA LYS A 79 -1.46 -6.61 6.82
C LYS A 79 -1.84 -5.58 5.76
N LYS A 80 -2.84 -5.87 4.94
CA LYS A 80 -3.37 -4.92 3.96
C LYS A 80 -4.88 -5.06 3.74
N ASP A 81 -5.57 -3.94 3.59
CA ASP A 81 -6.93 -3.83 3.05
C ASP A 81 -6.83 -2.86 1.86
N LEU A 82 -6.52 -3.40 0.68
CA LEU A 82 -6.22 -2.63 -0.54
C LEU A 82 -7.15 -3.09 -1.67
N PRO A 83 -7.43 -2.25 -2.68
CA PRO A 83 -8.29 -2.61 -3.78
C PRO A 83 -7.63 -3.64 -4.71
N PRO A 84 -8.41 -4.33 -5.56
CA PRO A 84 -9.86 -4.25 -5.71
C PRO A 84 -10.61 -4.98 -4.59
N PHE A 85 -11.76 -4.45 -4.19
CA PHE A 85 -12.61 -5.12 -3.20
C PHE A 85 -13.34 -6.32 -3.81
N ASP A 86 -13.32 -7.43 -3.10
CA ASP A 86 -14.25 -8.54 -3.37
C ASP A 86 -15.58 -8.25 -2.68
N THR A 87 -16.58 -7.93 -3.50
CA THR A 87 -17.88 -7.40 -3.10
C THR A 87 -18.81 -8.49 -2.59
N ASN A 88 -18.47 -9.76 -2.85
CA ASN A 88 -19.18 -10.92 -2.34
C ASN A 88 -19.07 -11.09 -0.82
N ILE A 89 -18.15 -10.38 -0.16
CA ILE A 89 -17.79 -10.61 1.25
C ILE A 89 -18.56 -9.71 2.23
N ARG A 90 -19.11 -8.56 1.79
CA ARG A 90 -19.67 -7.56 2.72
C ARG A 90 -21.14 -7.27 2.47
N ALA A 91 -22.03 -8.02 3.14
CA ALA A 91 -23.44 -7.65 3.24
C ALA A 91 -23.61 -6.19 3.73
N ASN A 92 -24.53 -5.44 3.12
CA ASN A 92 -24.83 -4.03 3.40
C ASN A 92 -23.67 -3.03 3.17
N ILE A 93 -22.82 -3.27 2.16
CA ILE A 93 -21.69 -2.38 1.84
C ILE A 93 -22.11 -0.92 1.58
N LYS A 94 -23.27 -0.67 0.95
CA LYS A 94 -23.83 0.69 0.75
C LYS A 94 -24.08 1.43 2.06
N ALA A 95 -24.67 0.77 3.06
CA ALA A 95 -24.90 1.36 4.38
C ALA A 95 -23.59 1.66 5.14
N LYS A 96 -22.48 1.05 4.71
CA LYS A 96 -21.15 1.20 5.31
C LYS A 96 -20.17 2.00 4.44
N ALA A 97 -20.63 2.64 3.37
CA ALA A 97 -19.77 3.37 2.42
C ALA A 97 -18.82 4.36 3.12
N ARG A 98 -19.35 5.16 4.08
CA ARG A 98 -18.57 6.11 4.91
C ARG A 98 -17.44 5.49 5.74
N TYR A 99 -17.46 4.18 5.94
CA TYR A 99 -16.48 3.45 6.76
C TYR A 99 -15.50 2.64 5.90
N LEU A 100 -15.65 2.65 4.58
CA LEU A 100 -14.71 1.99 3.69
C LEU A 100 -13.38 2.73 3.71
N ARG A 101 -12.32 1.96 3.93
CA ARG A 101 -10.95 2.43 4.02
C ARG A 101 -10.03 1.51 3.24
N GLN A 102 -8.96 2.10 2.73
CA GLN A 102 -7.78 1.40 2.25
C GLN A 102 -6.68 1.63 3.28
N GLY A 103 -5.94 0.59 3.62
CA GLY A 103 -4.92 0.73 4.65
C GLY A 103 -3.97 -0.43 4.71
N VAL A 104 -2.85 -0.16 5.39
CA VAL A 104 -1.75 -1.10 5.56
C VAL A 104 -1.28 -1.08 7.00
N THR A 105 -0.74 -2.20 7.43
CA THR A 105 0.08 -2.28 8.63
C THR A 105 1.46 -2.73 8.23
N ILE A 106 2.47 -1.97 8.63
CA ILE A 106 3.88 -2.32 8.41
C ILE A 106 4.56 -2.68 9.72
N GLU A 107 5.56 -3.55 9.63
CA GLU A 107 6.38 -4.01 10.74
C GLU A 107 7.85 -3.66 10.47
N GLY A 108 8.54 -3.16 11.48
CA GLY A 108 9.93 -2.74 11.35
C GLY A 108 10.96 -3.76 11.79
N PHE A 109 10.56 -4.93 12.30
CA PHE A 109 11.47 -5.94 12.85
C PHE A 109 12.47 -5.41 13.89
N ASN A 110 12.08 -4.40 14.66
CA ASN A 110 12.95 -3.69 15.62
C ASN A 110 14.21 -3.08 15.01
N THR A 111 14.17 -2.73 13.73
CA THR A 111 15.24 -1.97 13.08
C THR A 111 15.36 -0.57 13.70
N PRO A 112 16.58 -0.03 13.89
CA PRO A 112 16.79 1.28 14.51
C PRO A 112 16.00 2.40 13.85
N SER A 113 15.95 2.44 12.52
CA SER A 113 15.25 3.50 11.79
C SER A 113 13.73 3.44 12.00
N PHE A 114 13.15 2.24 12.10
CA PHE A 114 11.73 2.09 12.40
C PHE A 114 11.36 2.40 13.85
N LEU A 115 12.23 2.03 14.81
CA LEU A 115 12.02 2.37 16.22
C LEU A 115 12.05 3.89 16.43
N ARG A 116 13.00 4.59 15.79
CA ARG A 116 13.02 6.06 15.77
C ARG A 116 11.74 6.65 15.16
N ALA A 117 11.22 6.05 14.09
CA ALA A 117 9.95 6.48 13.51
C ALA A 117 8.77 6.34 14.51
N ILE A 118 8.71 5.24 15.28
CA ILE A 118 7.70 5.06 16.34
C ILE A 118 7.81 6.12 17.44
N GLU A 119 9.04 6.43 17.87
CA GLU A 119 9.30 7.49 18.84
C GLU A 119 8.82 8.85 18.31
N ASN A 120 9.14 9.17 17.06
CA ASN A 120 8.71 10.39 16.40
C ASN A 120 7.19 10.51 16.24
N ILE A 121 6.47 9.39 16.01
CA ILE A 121 4.99 9.38 16.04
C ILE A 121 4.46 9.77 17.43
N SER A 122 5.13 9.33 18.49
CA SER A 122 4.75 9.64 19.87
C SER A 122 5.00 11.12 20.21
N GLU A 123 6.08 11.69 19.68
CA GLU A 123 6.36 13.14 19.76
C GLU A 123 5.31 13.96 19.02
N ILE A 124 4.95 13.56 17.79
CA ILE A 124 3.88 14.22 17.01
C ILE A 124 2.53 14.16 17.77
N HIS A 125 2.18 13.01 18.36
CA HIS A 125 0.98 12.90 19.21
C HIS A 125 1.02 13.86 20.40
N SER A 126 2.18 13.99 21.03
CA SER A 126 2.39 14.90 22.16
C SER A 126 2.24 16.36 21.75
N LEU A 127 2.68 16.76 20.55
CA LEU A 127 2.45 18.11 20.03
C LEU A 127 0.96 18.37 19.77
N PHE A 128 0.27 17.40 19.18
CA PHE A 128 -1.16 17.47 18.96
C PHE A 128 -1.97 17.61 20.25
N SER A 129 -1.50 17.05 21.36
CA SER A 129 -2.14 17.21 22.68
C SER A 129 -2.25 18.69 23.12
N ARG A 130 -1.40 19.57 22.59
CA ARG A 130 -1.41 21.01 22.86
C ARG A 130 -2.39 21.80 21.99
N CYS A 131 -2.89 21.20 20.91
CA CYS A 131 -3.86 21.83 20.00
C CYS A 131 -5.31 21.72 20.51
N VAL A 132 -5.55 20.84 21.49
CA VAL A 132 -6.88 20.51 21.97
C VAL A 132 -6.95 20.59 23.50
N LYS A 133 -8.16 20.58 24.06
CA LYS A 133 -8.34 20.62 25.52
C LYS A 133 -7.67 19.42 26.19
N GLN A 134 -6.99 19.68 27.31
CA GLN A 134 -6.33 18.62 28.09
C GLN A 134 -7.29 17.47 28.43
N GLY A 135 -6.83 16.23 28.24
CA GLY A 135 -7.60 15.01 28.50
C GLY A 135 -8.62 14.64 27.41
N THR A 136 -8.72 15.40 26.32
CA THR A 136 -9.64 15.09 25.20
C THR A 136 -8.99 14.29 24.06
N LEU A 137 -7.66 14.39 23.91
CA LEU A 137 -6.91 13.55 22.97
C LEU A 137 -6.82 12.12 23.50
N ILE A 138 -7.31 11.15 22.72
CA ILE A 138 -7.19 9.73 23.08
C ILE A 138 -5.78 9.20 22.79
N PRO A 139 -5.37 8.09 23.43
CA PRO A 139 -4.12 7.41 23.08
C PRO A 139 -4.03 7.08 21.59
N SER A 140 -2.82 7.19 21.04
CA SER A 140 -2.58 6.83 19.64
C SER A 140 -2.77 5.34 19.43
N GLU A 141 -3.54 4.98 18.40
CA GLU A 141 -3.71 3.59 17.94
C GLU A 141 -2.86 3.29 16.68
N ILE A 142 -2.05 4.26 16.23
CA ILE A 142 -1.23 4.14 15.02
C ILE A 142 -0.10 3.14 15.23
N VAL A 143 0.48 3.09 16.43
CA VAL A 143 1.56 2.17 16.79
C VAL A 143 1.02 1.08 17.71
N THR A 144 1.35 -0.17 17.41
CA THR A 144 1.14 -1.30 18.32
C THR A 144 2.47 -1.96 18.59
N VAL A 145 2.87 -2.02 19.85
CA VAL A 145 4.10 -2.70 20.31
C VAL A 145 3.73 -4.11 20.75
N ASN A 146 4.27 -5.12 20.06
CA ASN A 146 4.12 -6.52 20.41
C ASN A 146 5.47 -7.10 20.84
N PRO A 147 5.51 -8.26 21.53
CA PRO A 147 6.77 -8.93 21.88
C PRO A 147 7.67 -9.24 20.67
N GLY A 148 7.07 -9.41 19.49
CA GLY A 148 7.79 -9.62 18.22
C GLY A 148 8.29 -8.34 17.55
N GLY A 149 7.91 -7.17 18.07
CA GLY A 149 8.32 -5.85 17.58
C GLY A 149 7.17 -4.86 17.42
N GLY A 150 7.55 -3.63 17.06
CA GLY A 150 6.62 -2.54 16.78
C GLY A 150 5.99 -2.65 15.40
N THR A 151 4.70 -2.32 15.31
CA THR A 151 3.97 -2.19 14.05
C THR A 151 3.31 -0.81 13.95
N MET A 152 3.15 -0.33 12.73
CA MET A 152 2.48 0.94 12.44
C MET A 152 1.34 0.71 11.43
N ALA A 153 0.16 1.26 11.73
CA ALA A 153 -0.99 1.22 10.85
C ALA A 153 -1.30 2.59 10.24
N ALA A 154 -1.52 2.62 8.93
CA ALA A 154 -1.94 3.81 8.18
C ALA A 154 -3.14 3.47 7.30
N SER A 155 -4.09 4.39 7.19
CA SER A 155 -5.29 4.17 6.36
C SER A 155 -5.83 5.46 5.79
N ASN A 156 -6.46 5.39 4.63
CA ASN A 156 -7.22 6.48 4.04
C ASN A 156 -8.66 6.03 3.77
N ARG A 157 -9.61 6.96 3.86
CA ARG A 157 -11.01 6.70 3.49
C ARG A 157 -11.13 6.62 1.98
N TYR A 158 -12.01 5.74 1.49
CA TYR A 158 -12.32 5.73 0.06
C TYR A 158 -13.19 6.90 -0.35
N PHE A 159 -14.05 7.39 0.54
CA PHE A 159 -14.98 8.42 0.15
C PHE A 159 -15.10 9.52 1.18
N THR A 160 -15.33 10.72 0.68
CA THR A 160 -15.79 11.88 1.43
C THR A 160 -17.30 12.02 1.25
N SER A 161 -18.01 12.43 2.30
CA SER A 161 -19.45 12.70 2.24
C SER A 161 -19.69 14.03 1.52
N ARG A 162 -20.72 14.09 0.66
CA ARG A 162 -21.20 15.36 0.06
C ARG A 162 -21.71 16.35 1.11
N THR A 163 -22.07 15.89 2.29
CA THR A 163 -22.43 16.78 3.40
C THR A 163 -21.20 17.45 4.01
N ASP A 164 -20.07 16.74 4.06
CA ASP A 164 -18.82 17.27 4.63
C ASP A 164 -18.12 18.20 3.62
N ASP A 165 -18.21 17.86 2.33
CA ASP A 165 -17.68 18.69 1.24
C ASP A 165 -18.67 18.76 0.06
N PRO A 166 -19.61 19.72 0.08
CA PRO A 166 -20.63 19.86 -0.95
C PRO A 166 -20.08 20.21 -2.34
N GLN A 167 -18.97 20.95 -2.39
CA GLN A 167 -18.37 21.44 -3.64
C GLN A 167 -17.15 20.61 -4.07
N GLY A 168 -16.79 19.58 -3.31
CA GLY A 168 -15.62 18.74 -3.57
C GLY A 168 -15.62 18.13 -4.96
N GLN A 169 -14.47 18.18 -5.62
CA GLN A 169 -14.32 17.58 -6.94
C GLN A 169 -14.21 16.05 -6.83
N ALA A 170 -15.02 15.35 -7.62
CA ALA A 170 -14.93 13.90 -7.74
C ALA A 170 -13.82 13.52 -8.73
N HIS A 171 -12.90 12.68 -8.28
CA HIS A 171 -11.92 12.00 -9.11
C HIS A 171 -12.51 10.70 -9.66
N ILE A 172 -12.02 10.30 -10.83
CA ILE A 172 -12.42 9.05 -11.47
C ILE A 172 -11.70 7.89 -10.79
N LEU A 173 -12.47 6.89 -10.35
CA LEU A 173 -11.90 5.62 -9.90
C LEU A 173 -11.35 4.84 -11.11
N GLY A 174 -10.04 4.59 -11.10
CA GLY A 174 -9.40 3.79 -12.16
C GLY A 174 -9.83 2.33 -12.12
N SER A 175 -9.77 1.65 -13.27
CA SER A 175 -10.10 0.22 -13.41
C SER A 175 -9.20 -0.70 -12.59
N THR A 176 -8.02 -0.23 -12.17
CA THR A 176 -7.12 -0.96 -11.27
C THR A 176 -7.60 -0.97 -9.82
N ILE A 177 -8.41 0.03 -9.43
CA ILE A 177 -8.97 0.21 -8.09
C ILE A 177 -10.39 -0.36 -8.03
N ASP A 178 -11.20 -0.09 -9.06
CA ASP A 178 -12.60 -0.52 -9.14
C ASP A 178 -12.92 -1.23 -10.48
N PRO A 179 -12.36 -2.43 -10.72
CA PRO A 179 -12.50 -3.13 -12.00
C PRO A 179 -13.96 -3.46 -12.37
N ASN A 180 -14.83 -3.61 -11.36
CA ASN A 180 -16.23 -4.01 -11.54
C ASN A 180 -17.21 -2.84 -11.31
N GLY A 181 -16.72 -1.61 -11.13
CA GLY A 181 -17.57 -0.43 -10.86
C GLY A 181 -18.32 -0.48 -9.52
N THR A 182 -17.94 -1.36 -8.60
CA THR A 182 -18.68 -1.56 -7.36
C THR A 182 -18.41 -0.47 -6.33
N LEU A 183 -17.19 0.07 -6.27
CA LEU A 183 -16.92 1.23 -5.41
C LEU A 183 -17.73 2.43 -5.89
N ALA A 184 -17.81 2.66 -7.20
CA ALA A 184 -18.66 3.69 -7.77
C ALA A 184 -20.15 3.48 -7.41
N GLU A 185 -20.65 2.25 -7.51
CA GLU A 185 -22.02 1.92 -7.12
C GLU A 185 -22.29 2.10 -5.61
N VAL A 186 -21.29 1.81 -4.77
CA VAL A 186 -21.37 1.97 -3.32
C VAL A 186 -21.39 3.44 -2.92
N ALA A 187 -20.64 4.29 -3.61
CA ALA A 187 -20.61 5.73 -3.34
C ALA A 187 -21.98 6.38 -3.58
N GLY A 188 -22.65 6.01 -4.68
CA GLY A 188 -23.90 6.64 -5.10
C GLY A 188 -23.78 8.16 -5.18
N ASP A 189 -24.85 8.89 -4.84
CA ASP A 189 -24.86 10.36 -4.88
C ASP A 189 -24.42 11.01 -3.56
N GLN A 190 -24.29 10.22 -2.49
CA GLN A 190 -24.01 10.73 -1.14
C GLN A 190 -22.52 10.89 -0.87
N TYR A 191 -21.68 10.16 -1.59
CA TYR A 191 -20.26 10.06 -1.35
C TYR A 191 -19.49 10.26 -2.66
N PHE A 192 -18.25 10.74 -2.56
CA PHE A 192 -17.38 10.87 -3.72
C PHE A 192 -15.93 10.53 -3.37
N TYR A 193 -15.18 10.06 -4.37
CA TYR A 193 -13.74 9.85 -4.29
C TYR A 193 -13.07 11.18 -4.62
N GLY A 194 -12.57 11.89 -3.62
CA GLY A 194 -11.89 13.19 -3.79
C GLY A 194 -10.36 13.06 -3.79
N GLU A 195 -9.66 14.18 -4.03
CA GLU A 195 -8.20 14.26 -3.99
C GLU A 195 -7.62 13.71 -2.68
N ASP A 196 -8.26 14.08 -1.56
CA ASP A 196 -7.86 13.62 -0.22
C ASP A 196 -8.02 12.10 -0.02
N ASN A 197 -8.76 11.40 -0.87
CA ASN A 197 -8.98 9.96 -0.81
C ASN A 197 -7.99 9.16 -1.66
N VAL A 198 -7.17 9.86 -2.48
CA VAL A 198 -6.21 9.24 -3.38
C VAL A 198 -5.07 8.60 -2.60
N VAL A 199 -4.72 7.37 -3.00
CA VAL A 199 -3.54 6.65 -2.54
C VAL A 199 -2.76 6.22 -3.77
N CYS A 200 -1.50 6.62 -3.85
CA CYS A 200 -0.61 6.23 -4.94
C CYS A 200 -0.04 4.83 -4.69
N TYR A 201 0.05 4.02 -5.75
CA TYR A 201 0.56 2.65 -5.71
C TYR A 201 1.73 2.55 -6.67
N LEU A 202 2.94 2.45 -6.12
CA LEU A 202 4.19 2.55 -6.87
C LEU A 202 5.05 1.30 -6.70
N GLU A 203 5.96 1.11 -7.64
CA GLU A 203 7.06 0.16 -7.54
C GLU A 203 8.36 0.83 -7.94
N LYS A 204 9.41 0.61 -7.14
CA LYS A 204 10.78 1.03 -7.45
C LYS A 204 11.24 0.39 -8.76
N VAL A 205 11.76 1.22 -9.65
CA VAL A 205 12.38 0.78 -10.91
C VAL A 205 13.90 0.82 -10.72
N GLU A 206 14.54 -0.34 -10.85
CA GLU A 206 16.01 -0.40 -10.90
C GLU A 206 16.50 0.26 -12.19
N THR A 207 17.22 1.36 -12.06
CA THR A 207 17.84 2.06 -13.19
C THR A 207 19.34 1.79 -13.16
N SER A 208 19.93 1.56 -14.34
CA SER A 208 21.37 1.31 -14.51
C SER A 208 22.22 2.55 -14.22
N ASP A 209 21.62 3.73 -14.31
CA ASP A 209 22.28 5.00 -14.04
C ASP A 209 22.24 5.30 -12.54
N ALA A 210 23.41 5.59 -11.98
CA ALA A 210 23.64 6.03 -10.60
C ALA A 210 23.07 7.45 -10.34
N GLY A 211 21.85 7.70 -10.77
CA GLY A 211 21.13 8.96 -10.62
C GLY A 211 20.52 9.08 -9.22
N VAL A 212 20.61 10.30 -8.68
CA VAL A 212 20.22 10.72 -7.32
C VAL A 212 18.71 10.54 -7.03
N SER A 213 17.87 10.29 -8.04
CA SER A 213 16.41 10.21 -7.90
C SER A 213 15.87 8.77 -8.04
N LEU A 214 15.10 8.32 -7.05
CA LEU A 214 14.35 7.05 -7.14
C LEU A 214 13.33 7.13 -8.28
N GLN A 215 13.49 6.28 -9.29
CA GLN A 215 12.46 6.09 -10.31
C GLN A 215 11.39 5.14 -9.80
N CYS A 216 10.14 5.58 -9.91
CA CYS A 216 8.96 4.79 -9.56
C CYS A 216 8.05 4.69 -10.77
N ARG A 217 7.30 3.59 -10.85
CA ARG A 217 6.19 3.45 -11.80
C ARG A 217 4.90 3.08 -11.08
N ASP A 218 3.77 3.50 -11.64
CA ASP A 218 2.46 3.10 -11.15
C ASP A 218 2.26 1.59 -11.30
N VAL A 219 1.66 0.98 -10.29
CA VAL A 219 1.30 -0.44 -10.27
C VAL A 219 -0.12 -0.65 -9.76
N SER A 220 -0.72 -1.76 -10.16
CA SER A 220 -1.99 -2.18 -9.57
C SER A 220 -1.77 -2.57 -8.09
N PRO A 221 -2.65 -2.15 -7.16
CA PRO A 221 -2.57 -2.54 -5.75
C PRO A 221 -2.64 -4.06 -5.51
N VAL A 222 -3.13 -4.85 -6.48
CA VAL A 222 -3.06 -6.32 -6.48
C VAL A 222 -1.63 -6.84 -6.38
N LYS A 223 -0.66 -6.08 -6.91
CA LYS A 223 0.75 -6.46 -6.93
C LYS A 223 1.39 -6.44 -5.53
N ILE A 224 0.87 -5.61 -4.63
CA ILE A 224 1.38 -5.43 -3.26
C ILE A 224 0.93 -6.61 -2.39
N ARG A 225 1.88 -7.29 -1.75
CA ARG A 225 1.65 -8.49 -0.93
C ARG A 225 2.19 -8.37 0.48
N GLU A 226 1.53 -9.06 1.41
CA GLU A 226 2.07 -9.23 2.76
C GLU A 226 3.42 -9.93 2.70
N GLY A 227 4.41 -9.37 3.39
CA GLY A 227 5.82 -9.73 3.32
C GLY A 227 6.67 -8.79 2.46
N ASP A 228 6.08 -8.01 1.55
CA ASP A 228 6.89 -7.11 0.72
C ASP A 228 7.52 -6.01 1.60
N LEU A 229 8.77 -5.66 1.30
CA LEU A 229 9.38 -4.47 1.87
C LEU A 229 8.85 -3.26 1.09
N VAL A 230 8.24 -2.33 1.82
CA VAL A 230 7.57 -1.17 1.24
C VAL A 230 8.04 0.10 1.91
N GLU A 231 7.97 1.20 1.17
CA GLU A 231 7.90 2.54 1.75
C GLU A 231 6.44 3.00 1.72
N ILE A 232 5.95 3.51 2.85
CA ILE A 232 4.68 4.22 2.91
C ILE A 232 4.92 5.71 3.07
N GLN A 233 4.08 6.51 2.43
CA GLN A 233 3.98 7.94 2.70
C GLN A 233 2.70 8.22 3.47
N VAL A 234 2.82 8.95 4.57
CA VAL A 234 1.70 9.27 5.46
C VAL A 234 1.68 10.74 5.82
N THR A 235 0.49 11.27 6.07
CA THR A 235 0.32 12.53 6.79
C THR A 235 -0.33 12.24 8.14
N PHE A 236 -0.09 13.09 9.13
CA PHE A 236 -0.74 12.97 10.44
C PHE A 236 -1.76 14.08 10.63
N MET A 237 -2.95 13.70 11.11
CA MET A 237 -4.03 14.64 11.37
C MET A 237 -4.75 14.30 12.67
N LEU A 238 -5.29 15.30 13.36
CA LEU A 238 -6.30 15.10 14.39
C LEU A 238 -7.70 15.24 13.81
N VAL A 239 -8.53 14.25 14.12
CA VAL A 239 -9.95 14.28 13.80
C VAL A 239 -10.79 14.30 15.09
N PRO A 240 -11.91 15.05 15.11
CA PRO A 240 -12.84 15.01 16.21
C PRO A 240 -13.63 13.68 16.16
N ILE A 241 -13.86 13.10 17.33
CA ILE A 241 -14.67 11.89 17.50
C ILE A 241 -15.79 12.16 18.51
N ARG A 242 -16.74 11.22 18.59
CA ARG A 242 -17.89 11.33 19.52
C ARG A 242 -17.43 11.55 20.96
N GLY A 243 -18.19 12.37 21.70
CA GLY A 243 -17.92 12.67 23.10
C GLY A 243 -16.88 13.77 23.31
N GLN A 244 -16.72 14.71 22.36
CA GLN A 244 -15.76 15.83 22.45
C GLN A 244 -14.31 15.37 22.64
N LYS A 245 -13.98 14.24 22.01
CA LYS A 245 -12.63 13.65 22.02
C LYS A 245 -11.97 13.86 20.67
N TRP A 246 -10.66 13.76 20.65
CA TRP A 246 -9.84 13.88 19.45
C TRP A 246 -9.00 12.63 19.26
N LYS A 247 -8.82 12.21 18.01
CA LYS A 247 -7.99 11.06 17.63
C LYS A 247 -6.97 11.47 16.58
N MET A 248 -5.72 11.05 16.76
CA MET A 248 -4.69 11.14 15.73
C MET A 248 -4.84 9.98 14.73
N ASN A 249 -4.81 10.28 13.44
CA ASN A 249 -4.78 9.31 12.36
C ASN A 249 -3.51 9.48 11.52
N ALA A 250 -2.95 8.36 11.07
CA ALA A 250 -1.97 8.33 9.98
C ALA A 250 -2.73 8.09 8.66
N VAL A 251 -2.84 9.14 7.85
CA VAL A 251 -3.50 9.10 6.55
C VAL A 251 -2.51 8.55 5.53
N LEU A 252 -2.84 7.41 4.94
CA LEU A 252 -2.03 6.82 3.89
C LEU A 252 -2.14 7.64 2.60
N ARG A 253 -1.00 8.05 2.02
CA ARG A 253 -0.93 8.81 0.76
C ARG A 253 -0.27 8.03 -0.37
N CYS A 254 0.74 7.21 -0.07
CA CYS A 254 1.43 6.38 -1.06
C CYS A 254 1.93 5.08 -0.46
N ILE A 255 1.99 4.02 -1.27
CA ILE A 255 2.75 2.79 -1.00
C ILE A 255 3.67 2.54 -2.19
N THR A 256 4.96 2.37 -1.91
CA THR A 256 5.98 2.03 -2.90
C THR A 256 6.58 0.67 -2.56
N ILE A 257 6.50 -0.28 -3.49
CA ILE A 257 7.19 -1.56 -3.38
C ILE A 257 8.70 -1.32 -3.55
N MET A 258 9.48 -1.71 -2.54
CA MET A 258 10.93 -1.54 -2.52
C MET A 258 11.66 -2.86 -2.81
N ASP A 259 11.22 -3.95 -2.18
CA ASP A 259 11.75 -5.29 -2.44
C ASP A 259 10.67 -6.37 -2.21
N THR A 260 10.60 -7.33 -3.13
CA THR A 260 9.66 -8.48 -3.10
C THR A 260 10.38 -9.82 -2.92
N SER A 261 11.72 -9.82 -2.88
CA SER A 261 12.57 -11.02 -2.87
C SER A 261 12.22 -11.95 -1.71
N PHE A 262 11.99 -11.40 -0.52
CA PHE A 262 11.67 -12.16 0.69
C PHE A 262 10.28 -12.82 0.62
N THR A 263 9.27 -12.12 0.07
CA THR A 263 7.95 -12.69 -0.18
C THR A 263 8.02 -13.83 -1.20
N LEU A 264 8.73 -13.62 -2.30
CA LEU A 264 8.93 -14.62 -3.35
C LEU A 264 9.67 -15.85 -2.81
N GLU A 265 10.69 -15.64 -1.98
CA GLU A 265 11.40 -16.74 -1.34
C GLU A 265 10.49 -17.52 -0.37
N ALA A 266 9.69 -16.83 0.44
CA ALA A 266 8.77 -17.49 1.37
C ALA A 266 7.73 -18.36 0.63
N ILE A 267 7.22 -17.88 -0.51
CA ILE A 267 6.32 -18.63 -1.40
C ILE A 267 7.04 -19.84 -2.00
N ARG A 268 8.29 -19.67 -2.45
CA ARG A 268 9.11 -20.77 -3.00
C ARG A 268 9.32 -21.86 -1.96
N ARG A 269 9.71 -21.49 -0.73
CA ARG A 269 9.93 -22.43 0.38
C ARG A 269 8.65 -23.16 0.80
N SER A 270 7.52 -22.46 0.90
CA SER A 270 6.24 -23.08 1.25
C SER A 270 5.77 -24.07 0.17
N SER A 271 5.95 -23.75 -1.10
CA SER A 271 5.59 -24.64 -2.21
C SER A 271 6.43 -25.93 -2.26
N ALA A 272 7.69 -25.86 -1.84
CA ALA A 272 8.59 -27.02 -1.76
C ALA A 272 8.27 -27.93 -0.56
N SER A 273 7.67 -27.38 0.50
CA SER A 273 7.35 -28.09 1.74
C SER A 273 5.97 -28.79 1.72
N MET A 274 5.16 -28.59 0.68
CA MET A 274 3.85 -29.24 0.55
C MET A 274 3.99 -30.74 0.26
N PRO A 275 3.39 -31.65 1.05
CA PRO A 275 3.40 -33.07 0.75
C PRO A 275 2.70 -33.32 -0.60
N ARG A 276 3.33 -34.14 -1.45
CA ARG A 276 2.82 -34.56 -2.78
C ARG A 276 1.59 -35.47 -2.64
N ILE A 277 0.50 -34.97 -2.05
CA ILE A 277 -0.77 -35.70 -2.00
C ILE A 277 -1.37 -35.64 -3.41
N ALA A 278 -1.43 -36.82 -4.04
CA ALA A 278 -2.03 -37.18 -5.32
C ALA A 278 -2.62 -36.02 -6.13
N LEU A 279 -1.84 -35.53 -7.10
CA LEU A 279 -2.37 -34.74 -8.22
C LEU A 279 -3.37 -35.62 -8.98
N VAL A 280 -4.64 -35.63 -8.58
CA VAL A 280 -5.74 -36.10 -9.43
C VAL A 280 -5.67 -35.26 -10.69
N ASN A 281 -5.51 -35.93 -11.84
CA ASN A 281 -5.33 -35.37 -13.19
C ASN A 281 -6.07 -34.03 -13.39
N ARG A 282 -5.41 -32.92 -13.05
CA ARG A 282 -5.80 -31.60 -13.52
C ARG A 282 -5.27 -31.47 -14.93
N MET A 283 -6.16 -31.14 -15.87
CA MET A 283 -5.85 -30.91 -17.27
C MET A 283 -4.49 -30.22 -17.42
N ARG A 284 -3.56 -30.89 -18.10
CA ARG A 284 -2.27 -30.30 -18.46
C ARG A 284 -2.51 -29.29 -19.57
N LEU A 285 -2.33 -28.02 -19.27
CA LEU A 285 -2.24 -26.98 -20.29
C LEU A 285 -0.98 -27.27 -21.13
N LYS A 286 -1.16 -27.85 -22.32
CA LYS A 286 -0.07 -27.97 -23.30
C LYS A 286 0.07 -26.62 -23.99
N ARG A 287 1.11 -25.87 -23.64
CA ARG A 287 1.54 -24.71 -24.45
C ARG A 287 2.51 -25.21 -25.50
N ARG A 288 2.22 -24.98 -26.78
CA ARG A 288 3.25 -25.05 -27.82
C ARG A 288 3.93 -23.69 -27.85
N ILE A 289 5.23 -23.66 -27.56
CA ILE A 289 6.09 -22.48 -27.67
C ILE A 289 7.34 -22.96 -28.42
N GLY A 290 7.73 -22.23 -29.48
CA GLY A 290 8.92 -22.48 -30.28
C GLY A 290 8.87 -23.80 -31.05
N LYS A 291 8.21 -23.81 -32.22
CA LYS A 291 8.80 -24.59 -33.31
C LYS A 291 9.75 -23.62 -33.98
N ASP A 292 11.03 -23.95 -34.03
CA ASP A 292 11.88 -23.40 -35.07
C ASP A 292 11.20 -23.80 -36.39
N ILE A 293 10.65 -22.80 -37.09
CA ILE A 293 10.09 -22.97 -38.43
C ILE A 293 11.26 -22.85 -39.40
N GLU A 294 12.25 -23.72 -39.25
CA GLU A 294 13.35 -24.01 -40.17
C GLU A 294 13.77 -25.42 -39.73
N ASP A 295 13.32 -26.52 -40.34
CA ASP A 295 13.37 -26.84 -41.75
C ASP A 295 12.16 -27.69 -42.18
N GLU A 296 11.46 -27.27 -43.23
CA GLU A 296 10.86 -28.23 -44.16
C GLU A 296 11.90 -28.52 -45.26
N PRO A 297 12.41 -29.74 -45.35
CA PRO A 297 12.58 -30.40 -46.63
C PRO A 297 11.30 -31.16 -46.92
N GLN A 298 10.58 -30.63 -47.90
CA GLN A 298 9.52 -31.29 -48.64
C GLN A 298 10.09 -32.55 -49.32
N GLU A 299 9.81 -33.75 -48.79
CA GLU A 299 9.99 -35.00 -49.53
C GLU A 299 8.83 -35.96 -49.27
N ASP A 300 7.97 -36.05 -50.29
CA ASP A 300 7.32 -37.23 -50.83
C ASP A 300 6.41 -38.09 -49.93
N ALA A 301 5.11 -37.89 -50.15
CA ALA A 301 4.14 -38.96 -50.04
C ALA A 301 4.52 -40.12 -50.97
N PRO A 302 4.28 -41.37 -50.54
CA PRO A 302 3.43 -42.19 -51.40
C PRO A 302 2.28 -42.86 -50.65
N ILE A 303 1.08 -42.57 -51.17
CA ILE A 303 0.11 -43.54 -51.68
C ILE A 303 -0.49 -44.53 -50.65
N ASN A 304 -1.75 -44.23 -50.32
CA ASN A 304 -2.90 -45.15 -50.23
C ASN A 304 -2.65 -46.61 -49.81
N LYS A 305 -3.32 -47.01 -48.72
CA LYS A 305 -4.19 -48.21 -48.75
C LYS A 305 -5.39 -48.03 -47.82
N LEU A 306 -6.47 -47.54 -48.41
CA LEU A 306 -7.82 -47.94 -48.03
C LEU A 306 -7.92 -49.45 -48.21
N GLN A 307 -8.35 -50.17 -47.18
CA GLN A 307 -8.98 -51.47 -47.35
C GLN A 307 -10.24 -51.50 -46.48
N ARG A 308 -11.38 -51.16 -47.09
CA ARG A 308 -12.66 -51.78 -46.75
C ARG A 308 -13.33 -52.25 -48.03
N MET A 309 -13.88 -53.45 -47.88
CA MET A 309 -14.39 -54.40 -48.86
C MET A 309 -15.50 -53.86 -49.77
N ASN A 310 -15.64 -54.49 -50.93
CA ASN A 310 -16.92 -54.94 -51.50
C ASN A 310 -16.66 -55.96 -52.65
N VAL A 311 -17.28 -57.17 -52.57
CA VAL A 311 -18.39 -57.68 -53.44
C VAL A 311 -17.84 -58.48 -54.63
N ASP A 312 -18.23 -59.71 -55.00
CA ASP A 312 -19.21 -60.69 -54.52
C ASP A 312 -18.80 -62.08 -55.05
N GLY A 313 -19.24 -63.13 -54.34
CA GLY A 313 -19.22 -64.54 -54.74
C GLY A 313 -19.96 -65.35 -53.69
#